data_AF-A0A8H4WQF1-F1
#
_entry.id   AF-A0A8H4WQF1-F1
#
_cell.length_a   1.000
_cell.length_b   1.000
_cell.length_c   1.000
_cell.angle_alpha   90.00
_cell.angle_beta   90.00
_cell.angle_gamma   90.00
#
_symmetry.space_group_name_H-M   'P 1'
#
loop_
_entity.id
_entity.type
_entity.pdbx_description
1 polymer ?
#
loop_
_entity_poly.entity_id
_entity_poly.type
_entity_poly.pdbx_seq_one_letter_code
_entity_poly.pdbx_strand_id
1 'polypeptide(L)'
;MEPTHIEIKRMMAFSHNSVDDGFLITPDHEKPGSVTINFLREKEGLESIEAMPPLEAYRPSACFCKYRTALFRCAACYKAYCGITCQKRDWKFHVFTCRIQGRPNSVDYLRFALRRYAPTNKQVPNTILVKQLFADDDLCYTFGFSKCLSNAEVNHLAYVFKQALHRYSSKAIQEWVDSQCLHQHLHQFVLWQYTRCEGQTNHTFQWYLEEGTLNRFQEPSVNGSYLHQQYSLLFTKTMLALPQPVAEWQKLPLKQAIVVQLYAKLFQAFNNIPTPLDQEWLAFGFCHCRTDLQRQQLRTAYLQLIATQVPLEQIASCLGPQELTRLMESKNVDVSALLAEGVSLGPPGQHEVATYRLVAEVHHALSGRFCPRFRRRECSRGLEFFKNESNISIESEILFGFHGTEAWERWQLLNFYAYLFSLPAFDIREMQAATEKRWSLDQAFVPTRI
;
A
#
# COMPACT_ATOMS: atom_id res chain seq x y z
N MET A 1 13.73 28.23 23.10
CA MET A 1 15.13 27.79 23.05
C MET A 1 15.17 26.58 22.14
N GLU A 2 15.71 26.77 20.94
CA GLU A 2 15.84 25.71 19.93
C GLU A 2 16.98 24.76 20.33
N PRO A 3 16.78 23.44 20.25
CA PRO A 3 17.84 22.49 20.55
C PRO A 3 18.93 22.57 19.48
N THR A 4 20.17 22.80 19.92
CA THR A 4 21.33 22.90 19.03
C THR A 4 21.87 21.53 18.63
N HIS A 5 22.60 21.49 17.51
CA HIS A 5 23.20 20.37 16.78
C HIS A 5 23.96 19.29 17.59
N ILE A 6 24.15 19.47 18.91
CA ILE A 6 24.76 18.49 19.83
C ILE A 6 23.71 17.48 20.35
N GLU A 7 22.43 17.86 20.45
CA GLU A 7 21.38 16.98 20.99
C GLU A 7 20.94 15.89 20.00
N ILE A 8 20.95 16.17 18.70
CA ILE A 8 20.63 15.18 17.65
C ILE A 8 21.76 14.15 17.49
N LYS A 9 23.03 14.56 17.61
CA LYS A 9 24.17 13.62 17.60
C LYS A 9 24.23 12.75 18.86
N ARG A 10 23.77 13.26 20.01
CA ARG A 10 23.68 12.45 21.25
C ARG A 10 22.61 11.36 21.18
N MET A 11 21.54 11.56 20.40
CA MET A 11 20.53 10.51 20.20
C MET A 11 21.01 9.34 19.33
N MET A 12 22.10 9.50 18.58
CA MET A 12 22.67 8.45 17.70
C MET A 12 23.93 7.76 18.25
N ALA A 13 24.46 8.21 19.40
CA ALA A 13 25.73 7.71 19.96
C ALA A 13 25.59 6.81 21.20
N PHE A 14 24.38 6.36 21.56
CA PHE A 14 24.18 5.36 22.61
C PHE A 14 24.27 3.93 22.05
N SER A 15 25.47 3.55 21.64
CA SER A 15 25.86 2.16 21.44
C SER A 15 27.35 2.05 21.74
N HIS A 16 27.68 2.02 23.04
CA HIS A 16 28.79 1.29 23.67
C HIS A 16 29.05 1.91 25.05
N ASN A 17 28.73 1.13 26.10
CA ASN A 17 29.09 1.29 27.52
C ASN A 17 28.42 2.41 28.34
N SER A 18 27.29 2.09 28.99
CA SER A 18 27.20 2.02 30.47
C SER A 18 25.78 1.64 30.88
N VAL A 19 25.73 0.81 31.92
CA VAL A 19 24.55 0.30 32.61
C VAL A 19 24.05 1.40 33.54
N ASP A 20 22.85 1.92 33.30
CA ASP A 20 21.77 2.15 34.29
C ASP A 20 20.71 3.15 33.78
N ASP A 21 19.45 2.73 33.94
CA ASP A 21 18.17 3.46 33.79
C ASP A 21 17.88 4.15 32.44
N GLY A 22 17.79 3.30 31.41
CA GLY A 22 17.34 3.66 30.07
C GLY A 22 15.84 3.94 29.96
N PHE A 23 15.53 4.97 29.18
CA PHE A 23 14.31 5.17 28.40
C PHE A 23 13.99 3.90 27.56
N LEU A 24 13.49 2.87 28.22
CA LEU A 24 12.79 1.79 27.56
C LEU A 24 11.41 2.33 27.20
N ILE A 25 11.25 2.65 25.92
CA ILE A 25 9.93 2.61 25.28
C ILE A 25 9.40 1.20 25.55
N THR A 26 8.55 1.07 26.56
CA THR A 26 7.92 -0.20 26.89
C THR A 26 7.11 -0.67 25.68
N PRO A 27 7.30 -1.91 25.19
CA PRO A 27 6.53 -2.45 24.09
C PRO A 27 5.16 -2.90 24.63
N ASP A 28 4.26 -1.94 24.84
CA ASP A 28 2.84 -2.23 24.97
C ASP A 28 2.13 -1.86 23.66
N HIS A 29 1.50 -2.90 23.08
CA HIS A 29 0.75 -2.93 21.83
C HIS A 29 1.56 -2.92 20.52
N GLU A 30 1.91 -4.14 20.11
CA GLU A 30 2.11 -4.64 18.73
C GLU A 30 1.75 -3.63 17.63
N LYS A 31 2.78 -3.02 17.02
CA LYS A 31 2.61 -2.16 15.85
C LYS A 31 2.10 -3.00 14.67
N PRO A 32 0.91 -2.71 14.10
CA PRO A 32 0.30 -3.48 13.03
C PRO A 32 1.09 -3.54 11.71
N GLY A 33 2.17 -2.75 11.58
CA GLY A 33 3.07 -2.80 10.43
C GLY A 33 3.91 -4.09 10.37
N SER A 34 4.44 -4.60 11.48
CA SER A 34 5.47 -5.66 11.45
C SER A 34 5.04 -6.98 10.79
N VAL A 35 3.75 -7.29 10.83
CA VAL A 35 3.19 -8.55 10.32
C VAL A 35 3.04 -8.55 8.79
N THR A 36 2.56 -7.44 8.21
CA THR A 36 2.47 -7.29 6.73
C THR A 36 3.86 -7.22 6.10
N ILE A 37 4.83 -6.68 6.84
CA ILE A 37 6.16 -6.46 6.30
C ILE A 37 6.99 -7.76 6.15
N ASN A 38 6.78 -8.77 7.01
CA ASN A 38 7.48 -10.06 6.86
C ASN A 38 7.06 -10.84 5.61
N PHE A 39 5.83 -10.66 5.13
CA PHE A 39 5.34 -11.27 3.88
C PHE A 39 6.04 -10.73 2.65
N LEU A 40 6.08 -9.40 2.54
CA LEU A 40 6.76 -8.73 1.43
C LEU A 40 8.27 -9.02 1.48
N ARG A 41 8.85 -9.14 2.69
CA ARG A 41 10.26 -9.53 2.85
C ARG A 41 10.56 -10.94 2.39
N GLU A 42 9.70 -11.91 2.69
CA GLU A 42 9.87 -13.31 2.25
C GLU A 42 9.62 -13.45 0.74
N LYS A 43 8.55 -12.85 0.22
CA LYS A 43 8.16 -12.96 -1.19
C LYS A 43 9.12 -12.23 -2.13
N GLU A 44 9.60 -11.05 -1.75
CA GLU A 44 10.54 -10.25 -2.54
C GLU A 44 12.01 -10.57 -2.22
N GLY A 45 12.28 -11.60 -1.39
CA GLY A 45 13.63 -12.08 -1.10
C GLY A 45 14.53 -11.06 -0.39
N LEU A 46 13.94 -10.18 0.42
CA LEU A 46 14.68 -9.14 1.15
C LEU A 46 15.42 -9.72 2.36
N GLU A 47 14.95 -10.81 2.97
CA GLU A 47 15.66 -11.55 4.03
C GLU A 47 15.32 -13.05 4.02
N SER A 48 16.32 -13.91 4.28
CA SER A 48 16.04 -15.30 4.66
C SER A 48 15.39 -15.33 6.06
N ILE A 49 14.47 -16.27 6.31
CA ILE A 49 13.93 -16.57 7.65
C ILE A 49 15.06 -16.79 8.67
N GLU A 50 16.23 -17.24 8.21
CA GLU A 50 17.43 -17.46 9.03
C GLU A 50 18.19 -16.15 9.36
N ALA A 51 17.97 -15.09 8.60
CA ALA A 51 18.61 -13.78 8.75
C ALA A 51 17.82 -12.80 9.65
N MET A 52 16.61 -13.18 10.11
CA MET A 52 15.90 -12.43 11.14
C MET A 52 16.77 -12.32 12.41
N PRO A 53 16.71 -11.19 13.15
CA PRO A 53 17.51 -11.00 14.34
C PRO A 53 17.42 -12.23 15.28
N PRO A 54 18.55 -12.68 15.84
CA PRO A 54 18.58 -13.83 16.71
C PRO A 54 17.57 -13.63 17.84
N LEU A 55 16.77 -14.67 18.10
CA LEU A 55 15.77 -14.68 19.17
C LEU A 55 16.42 -14.13 20.44
N GLU A 56 15.82 -13.10 21.03
CA GLU A 56 16.22 -12.61 22.35
C GLU A 56 16.44 -13.80 23.28
N ALA A 57 17.55 -13.79 24.00
CA ALA A 57 17.89 -14.86 24.92
C ALA A 57 16.71 -15.14 25.85
N TYR A 58 16.25 -16.39 25.78
CA TYR A 58 15.07 -16.94 26.45
C TYR A 58 14.88 -16.39 27.87
N ARG A 59 13.83 -15.59 28.08
CA ARG A 59 13.35 -15.22 29.41
C ARG A 59 12.23 -16.18 29.85
N PRO A 60 12.28 -16.74 31.07
CA PRO A 60 11.27 -17.69 31.52
C PRO A 60 9.87 -17.07 31.71
N SER A 61 8.87 -17.75 31.12
CA SER A 61 7.64 -18.20 31.78
C SER A 61 6.33 -17.40 31.74
N ALA A 62 6.26 -16.20 31.15
CA ALA A 62 4.96 -15.55 30.95
C ALA A 62 4.26 -16.07 29.68
N CYS A 63 3.04 -16.60 29.82
CA CYS A 63 2.17 -16.82 28.66
C CYS A 63 1.90 -15.49 27.94
N PHE A 64 1.58 -15.53 26.64
CA PHE A 64 0.98 -14.42 25.90
C PHE A 64 -0.14 -13.65 26.64
N CYS A 65 -0.96 -14.32 27.47
CA CYS A 65 -1.99 -13.63 28.25
C CYS A 65 -1.44 -12.81 29.43
N LYS A 66 -0.14 -12.85 29.73
CA LYS A 66 0.55 -12.21 30.86
C LYS A 66 0.10 -12.65 32.27
N TYR A 67 -1.01 -13.37 32.42
CA TYR A 67 -1.61 -13.71 33.73
C TYR A 67 -1.26 -15.09 34.29
N ARG A 68 -0.65 -15.97 33.50
CA ARG A 68 -0.41 -17.37 33.90
C ARG A 68 0.96 -17.84 33.44
N THR A 69 1.56 -18.72 34.24
CA THR A 69 2.77 -19.45 33.89
C THR A 69 2.53 -20.26 32.63
N ALA A 70 3.48 -20.22 31.70
CA ALA A 70 3.40 -21.03 30.50
C ALA A 70 3.60 -22.52 30.81
N LEU A 71 2.65 -23.35 30.38
CA LEU A 71 2.66 -24.81 30.51
C LEU A 71 2.83 -25.52 29.16
N PHE A 72 2.69 -24.77 28.07
CA PHE A 72 2.72 -25.24 26.69
C PHE A 72 3.67 -24.39 25.87
N ARG A 73 4.21 -24.96 24.80
CA ARG A 73 5.05 -24.26 23.84
C ARG A 73 4.58 -24.57 22.43
N CYS A 74 4.70 -23.60 21.53
CA CYS A 74 4.56 -23.88 20.10
C CYS A 74 5.66 -24.85 19.69
N ALA A 75 5.30 -25.96 19.04
CA ALA A 75 6.28 -26.97 18.61
C ALA A 75 7.30 -26.45 17.58
N ALA A 76 6.96 -25.41 16.81
CA ALA A 76 7.80 -24.90 15.73
C ALA A 76 8.81 -23.82 16.19
N CYS A 77 8.44 -22.96 17.14
CA CYS A 77 9.25 -21.81 17.55
C CYS A 77 9.41 -21.66 19.06
N TYR A 78 8.86 -22.60 19.85
CA TYR A 78 8.92 -22.63 21.31
C TYR A 78 8.27 -21.45 22.05
N LYS A 79 7.52 -20.56 21.38
CA LYS A 79 6.73 -19.49 22.03
C LYS A 79 5.82 -20.08 23.10
N ALA A 80 5.80 -19.47 24.28
CA ALA A 80 5.24 -20.04 25.50
C ALA A 80 3.77 -19.62 25.75
N TYR A 81 2.94 -20.58 26.16
CA TYR A 81 1.51 -20.39 26.42
C TYR A 81 1.09 -21.13 27.70
N CYS A 82 0.10 -20.63 28.44
CA CYS A 82 -0.46 -21.33 29.59
C CYS A 82 -1.39 -22.49 29.19
N GLY A 83 -1.75 -22.60 27.91
CA GLY A 83 -2.73 -23.55 27.41
C GLY A 83 -2.93 -23.43 25.91
N ILE A 84 -3.47 -24.48 25.30
CA ILE A 84 -3.83 -24.52 23.87
C ILE A 84 -4.84 -23.42 23.50
N THR A 85 -5.70 -23.01 24.44
CA THR A 85 -6.65 -21.91 24.23
C THR A 85 -5.94 -20.57 24.01
N CYS A 86 -4.88 -20.28 24.79
CA CYS A 86 -4.08 -19.07 24.59
C CYS A 86 -3.29 -19.15 23.29
N GLN A 87 -2.74 -20.32 22.96
CA GLN A 87 -2.08 -20.53 21.66
C GLN A 87 -3.05 -20.27 20.49
N LYS A 88 -4.26 -20.84 20.51
CA LYS A 88 -5.29 -20.61 19.48
C LYS A 88 -5.71 -19.14 19.38
N ARG A 89 -5.83 -18.45 20.52
CA ARG A 89 -6.15 -17.02 20.57
C ARG A 89 -5.04 -16.15 19.96
N ASP A 90 -3.78 -16.48 20.24
CA ASP A 90 -2.61 -15.78 19.70
C ASP A 90 -2.28 -16.19 18.25
N TRP A 91 -2.71 -17.38 17.81
CA TRP A 91 -2.36 -17.95 16.49
C TRP A 91 -2.64 -17.02 15.32
N LYS A 92 -3.67 -16.17 15.43
CA LYS A 92 -4.04 -15.17 14.42
C LYS A 92 -2.95 -14.12 14.15
N PHE A 93 -2.01 -13.92 15.07
CA PHE A 93 -0.86 -13.02 14.90
C PHE A 93 0.42 -13.83 14.90
N HIS A 94 0.52 -14.81 15.80
CA HIS A 94 1.68 -15.65 15.93
C HIS A 94 2.05 -16.39 14.64
N VAL A 95 1.08 -16.80 13.80
CA VAL A 95 1.36 -17.50 12.54
C VAL A 95 2.34 -16.74 11.64
N PHE A 96 2.35 -15.41 11.69
CA PHE A 96 3.21 -14.54 10.87
C PHE A 96 4.62 -14.33 11.44
N THR A 97 4.87 -14.81 12.65
CA THR A 97 6.19 -14.76 13.31
C THR A 97 6.64 -16.15 13.77
N CYS A 98 5.93 -17.20 13.34
CA CYS A 98 6.19 -18.58 13.72
C CYS A 98 7.05 -19.25 12.64
N ARG A 99 7.87 -20.22 13.03
CA ARG A 99 8.72 -21.01 12.13
C ARG A 99 8.03 -22.30 11.65
N ILE A 100 6.71 -22.32 11.65
CA ILE A 100 5.95 -23.50 11.21
C ILE A 100 6.01 -23.60 9.69
N GLN A 101 6.36 -24.77 9.15
CA GLN A 101 6.49 -24.95 7.71
C GLN A 101 5.18 -24.71 6.96
N GLY A 102 5.27 -24.08 5.79
CA GLY A 102 4.13 -23.79 4.90
C GLY A 102 3.17 -22.72 5.42
N ARG A 103 3.59 -21.91 6.40
CA ARG A 103 2.78 -20.91 7.09
C ARG A 103 3.65 -19.68 7.42
N PRO A 104 3.13 -18.46 7.35
CA PRO A 104 1.76 -18.09 6.94
C PRO A 104 1.51 -18.40 5.45
N ASN A 105 0.28 -18.81 5.12
CA ASN A 105 -0.14 -19.03 3.74
C ASN A 105 -1.13 -17.96 3.28
N SER A 106 -1.52 -17.96 2.00
CA SER A 106 -2.41 -16.95 1.42
C SER A 106 -3.76 -16.86 2.18
N VAL A 107 -4.26 -17.98 2.70
CA VAL A 107 -5.49 -18.01 3.51
C VAL A 107 -5.32 -17.34 4.88
N ASP A 108 -4.14 -17.45 5.50
CA ASP A 108 -3.85 -16.75 6.75
C ASP A 108 -3.81 -15.24 6.55
N TYR A 109 -3.19 -14.79 5.46
CA TYR A 109 -3.18 -13.38 5.06
C TYR A 109 -4.58 -12.85 4.79
N LEU A 110 -5.39 -13.55 4.00
CA LEU A 110 -6.78 -13.19 3.77
C LEU A 110 -7.55 -13.10 5.08
N ARG A 111 -7.41 -14.10 5.97
CA ARG A 111 -8.08 -14.11 7.27
C ARG A 111 -7.65 -12.94 8.13
N PHE A 112 -6.36 -12.57 8.12
CA PHE A 112 -5.85 -11.40 8.83
C PHE A 112 -6.49 -10.12 8.28
N ALA A 113 -6.46 -9.91 6.97
CA ALA A 113 -7.05 -8.75 6.32
C ALA A 113 -8.56 -8.62 6.64
N LEU A 114 -9.31 -9.70 6.50
CA LEU A 114 -10.75 -9.72 6.78
C LEU A 114 -11.06 -9.48 8.27
N ARG A 115 -10.27 -10.02 9.20
CA ARG A 115 -10.50 -9.78 10.64
C ARG A 115 -10.16 -8.36 11.06
N ARG A 116 -9.09 -7.82 10.48
CA ARG A 116 -8.55 -6.51 10.85
C ARG A 116 -9.38 -5.39 10.24
N TYR A 117 -9.77 -5.56 8.98
CA TYR A 117 -10.32 -4.47 8.18
C TYR A 117 -11.76 -4.70 7.75
N ALA A 118 -12.28 -5.94 7.67
CA ALA A 118 -13.68 -6.10 7.25
C ALA A 118 -14.64 -5.64 8.35
N PRO A 119 -15.69 -4.89 7.99
CA PRO A 119 -16.62 -4.35 8.97
C PRO A 119 -17.38 -5.48 9.67
N THR A 120 -17.78 -5.23 10.92
CA THR A 120 -18.74 -6.09 11.63
C THR A 120 -20.14 -5.93 11.06
N ASN A 121 -20.46 -4.76 10.50
CA ASN A 121 -21.74 -4.45 9.86
C ASN A 121 -21.68 -4.58 8.33
N LYS A 122 -22.69 -5.21 7.72
CA LYS A 122 -22.75 -5.57 6.29
C LYS A 122 -22.93 -4.37 5.35
N GLN A 123 -23.35 -3.20 5.86
CA GLN A 123 -23.84 -2.10 5.01
C GLN A 123 -22.89 -0.91 4.82
N VAL A 124 -21.74 -0.86 5.49
CA VAL A 124 -20.82 0.28 5.35
C VAL A 124 -19.73 -0.06 4.33
N PRO A 125 -19.63 0.68 3.20
CA PRO A 125 -18.54 0.53 2.25
C PRO A 125 -17.21 0.68 2.97
N ASN A 126 -16.42 -0.39 3.00
CA ASN A 126 -15.17 -0.40 3.73
C ASN A 126 -13.99 -0.08 2.82
N THR A 127 -13.74 1.22 2.65
CA THR A 127 -12.62 1.74 1.85
C THR A 127 -11.26 1.26 2.38
N ILE A 128 -11.14 1.05 3.69
CA ILE A 128 -9.91 0.55 4.32
C ILE A 128 -9.64 -0.90 3.90
N LEU A 129 -10.64 -1.78 3.98
CA LEU A 129 -10.51 -3.17 3.54
C LEU A 129 -10.08 -3.25 2.07
N VAL A 130 -10.76 -2.50 1.19
CA VAL A 130 -10.45 -2.47 -0.24
C VAL A 130 -9.01 -1.99 -0.45
N LYS A 131 -8.62 -0.89 0.19
CA LYS A 131 -7.24 -0.37 0.09
C LYS A 131 -6.20 -1.40 0.54
N GLN A 132 -6.45 -2.13 1.62
CA GLN A 132 -5.52 -3.10 2.17
C GLN A 132 -5.47 -4.41 1.37
N LEU A 133 -6.62 -4.90 0.89
CA LEU A 133 -6.66 -6.09 0.02
C LEU A 133 -5.94 -5.83 -1.31
N PHE A 134 -6.23 -4.69 -1.95
CA PHE A 134 -5.65 -4.33 -3.24
C PHE A 134 -4.25 -3.72 -3.13
N ALA A 135 -3.62 -3.76 -1.95
CA ALA A 135 -2.19 -3.57 -1.81
C ALA A 135 -1.41 -4.87 -2.08
N ASP A 136 -2.10 -6.02 -2.04
CA ASP A 136 -1.52 -7.36 -2.23
C ASP A 136 -2.14 -8.03 -3.46
N ASP A 137 -1.41 -7.95 -4.58
CA ASP A 137 -1.86 -8.46 -5.86
C ASP A 137 -2.09 -9.98 -5.83
N ASP A 138 -1.28 -10.74 -5.09
CA ASP A 138 -1.43 -12.20 -4.99
C ASP A 138 -2.73 -12.57 -4.29
N LEU A 139 -3.05 -11.89 -3.18
CA LEU A 139 -4.35 -12.08 -2.53
C LEU A 139 -5.49 -11.78 -3.50
N CYS A 140 -5.37 -10.71 -4.28
CA CYS A 140 -6.40 -10.36 -5.25
C CYS A 140 -6.60 -11.44 -6.32
N TYR A 141 -5.52 -12.01 -6.88
CA TYR A 141 -5.62 -13.05 -7.90
C TYR A 141 -6.04 -14.40 -7.32
N THR A 142 -5.45 -14.79 -6.18
CA THR A 142 -5.70 -16.08 -5.51
C THR A 142 -7.15 -16.25 -5.11
N PHE A 143 -7.76 -15.18 -4.59
CA PHE A 143 -9.11 -15.20 -4.04
C PHE A 143 -10.16 -14.56 -4.96
N GLY A 144 -9.77 -14.15 -6.17
CA GLY A 144 -10.69 -13.62 -7.18
C GLY A 144 -11.12 -12.16 -6.99
N PHE A 145 -10.57 -11.41 -6.03
CA PHE A 145 -10.90 -9.97 -5.90
C PHE A 145 -10.53 -9.17 -7.16
N SER A 146 -9.57 -9.64 -7.96
CA SER A 146 -9.23 -9.06 -9.27
C SER A 146 -10.41 -9.05 -10.25
N LYS A 147 -11.40 -9.94 -10.07
CA LYS A 147 -12.61 -10.07 -10.91
C LYS A 147 -13.79 -9.21 -10.43
N CYS A 148 -13.64 -8.50 -9.31
CA CYS A 148 -14.66 -7.58 -8.80
C CYS A 148 -14.67 -6.27 -9.60
N LEU A 149 -15.87 -5.80 -9.94
CA LEU A 149 -16.12 -4.56 -10.69
C LEU A 149 -16.32 -3.33 -9.79
N SER A 150 -16.75 -3.54 -8.55
CA SER A 150 -17.11 -2.44 -7.65
C SER A 150 -16.71 -2.73 -6.20
N ASN A 151 -16.70 -1.68 -5.38
CA ASN A 151 -16.54 -1.81 -3.92
C ASN A 151 -17.59 -2.74 -3.29
N ALA A 152 -18.82 -2.74 -3.80
CA ALA A 152 -19.88 -3.60 -3.29
C ALA A 152 -19.55 -5.08 -3.53
N GLU A 153 -19.09 -5.42 -4.74
CA GLU A 153 -18.66 -6.79 -5.08
C GLU A 153 -17.47 -7.25 -4.23
N VAL A 154 -16.48 -6.38 -3.98
CA VAL A 154 -15.36 -6.70 -3.09
C VAL A 154 -15.86 -7.03 -1.68
N ASN A 155 -16.80 -6.23 -1.14
CA ASN A 155 -17.39 -6.48 0.17
C ASN A 155 -18.24 -7.76 0.21
N HIS A 156 -18.97 -8.06 -0.87
CA HIS A 156 -19.72 -9.30 -1.02
C HIS A 156 -18.79 -10.51 -0.98
N LEU A 157 -17.73 -10.51 -1.79
CA LEU A 157 -16.76 -11.59 -1.83
C LEU A 157 -16.02 -11.75 -0.49
N ALA A 158 -15.59 -10.64 0.11
CA ALA A 158 -14.99 -10.62 1.44
C ALA A 158 -15.92 -11.23 2.51
N TYR A 159 -17.22 -10.96 2.42
CA TYR A 159 -18.21 -11.56 3.30
C TYR A 159 -18.35 -13.08 3.07
N VAL A 160 -18.40 -13.54 1.81
CA VAL A 160 -18.41 -14.98 1.48
C VAL A 160 -17.20 -15.69 2.11
N PHE A 161 -16.00 -15.14 1.92
CA PHE A 161 -14.79 -15.68 2.52
C PHE A 161 -14.82 -15.65 4.05
N LYS A 162 -15.32 -14.58 4.67
CA LYS A 162 -15.48 -14.49 6.11
C LYS A 162 -16.34 -15.64 6.64
N GLN A 163 -17.48 -15.91 5.98
CA GLN A 163 -18.37 -17.02 6.36
C GLN A 163 -17.71 -18.39 6.13
N ALA A 164 -17.00 -18.58 5.01
CA ALA A 164 -16.26 -19.81 4.75
C ALA A 164 -15.16 -20.03 5.81
N LEU A 165 -14.40 -18.99 6.17
CA LEU A 165 -13.34 -19.04 7.19
C LEU A 165 -13.86 -19.28 8.62
N HIS A 166 -15.15 -19.05 8.87
CA HIS A 166 -15.81 -19.46 10.11
C HIS A 166 -16.16 -20.96 10.11
N ARG A 167 -16.48 -21.52 8.94
CA ARG A 167 -16.91 -22.92 8.80
C ARG A 167 -15.76 -23.90 8.59
N TYR A 168 -14.72 -23.47 7.87
CA TYR A 168 -13.60 -24.30 7.43
C TYR A 168 -12.27 -23.81 8.03
N SER A 169 -11.33 -24.74 8.21
CA SER A 169 -9.98 -24.42 8.69
C SER A 169 -9.19 -23.68 7.60
N SER A 170 -8.12 -22.94 7.97
CA SER A 170 -7.24 -22.34 6.94
C SER A 170 -6.66 -23.40 6.02
N LYS A 171 -6.35 -24.58 6.58
CA LYS A 171 -5.75 -25.69 5.83
C LYS A 171 -6.69 -26.19 4.74
N ALA A 172 -7.97 -26.40 5.07
CA ALA A 172 -8.96 -26.86 4.09
C ALA A 172 -9.15 -25.85 2.93
N ILE A 173 -9.23 -24.56 3.25
CA ILE A 173 -9.35 -23.53 2.20
C ILE A 173 -8.06 -23.44 1.38
N GLN A 174 -6.89 -23.62 2.00
CA GLN A 174 -5.62 -23.63 1.28
C GLN A 174 -5.54 -24.83 0.34
N GLU A 175 -6.00 -26.01 0.74
CA GLU A 175 -6.09 -27.18 -0.13
C GLU A 175 -6.97 -26.90 -1.36
N TRP A 176 -8.04 -26.10 -1.22
CA TRP A 176 -8.86 -25.69 -2.36
C TRP A 176 -8.15 -24.69 -3.29
N VAL A 177 -7.32 -23.81 -2.74
CA VAL A 177 -6.46 -22.90 -3.51
C VAL A 177 -5.42 -23.72 -4.29
N ASP A 178 -4.71 -24.61 -3.61
CA ASP A 178 -3.63 -25.42 -4.18
C ASP A 178 -4.16 -26.36 -5.29
N SER A 179 -5.40 -26.84 -5.13
CA SER A 179 -6.07 -27.71 -6.11
C SER A 179 -6.84 -26.94 -7.20
N GLN A 180 -6.74 -25.61 -7.23
CA GLN A 180 -7.44 -24.73 -8.19
C GLN A 180 -8.97 -24.93 -8.24
N CYS A 181 -9.59 -25.36 -7.14
CA CYS A 181 -11.02 -25.63 -7.03
C CYS A 181 -11.74 -24.70 -6.02
N LEU A 182 -11.07 -23.64 -5.56
CA LEU A 182 -11.58 -22.69 -4.57
C LEU A 182 -13.01 -22.21 -4.84
N HIS A 183 -13.26 -21.65 -6.03
CA HIS A 183 -14.57 -21.09 -6.35
C HIS A 183 -15.66 -22.15 -6.52
N GLN A 184 -15.30 -23.38 -6.89
CA GLN A 184 -16.23 -24.52 -6.95
C GLN A 184 -16.69 -24.91 -5.54
N HIS A 185 -15.77 -25.03 -4.59
CA HIS A 185 -16.11 -25.33 -3.18
C HIS A 185 -16.88 -24.18 -2.52
N LEU A 186 -16.51 -22.93 -2.80
CA LEU A 186 -17.25 -21.77 -2.31
C LEU A 186 -18.67 -21.72 -2.88
N HIS A 187 -18.86 -22.06 -4.16
CA HIS A 187 -20.19 -22.16 -4.77
C HIS A 187 -21.06 -23.18 -4.03
N GLN A 188 -20.55 -24.39 -3.78
CA GLN A 188 -21.29 -25.41 -3.03
C GLN A 188 -21.61 -24.96 -1.60
N PHE A 189 -20.66 -24.30 -0.93
CA PHE A 189 -20.87 -23.72 0.39
C PHE A 189 -21.96 -22.65 0.38
N VAL A 190 -21.92 -21.71 -0.56
CA VAL A 190 -22.89 -20.62 -0.67
C VAL A 190 -24.28 -21.16 -1.02
N LEU A 191 -24.38 -22.12 -1.95
CA LEU A 191 -25.64 -22.78 -2.29
C LEU A 191 -26.28 -23.48 -1.08
N TRP A 192 -25.47 -24.21 -0.30
CA TRP A 192 -25.91 -24.86 0.93
C TRP A 192 -26.39 -23.85 1.99
N GLN A 193 -25.68 -22.73 2.16
CA GLN A 193 -26.09 -21.68 3.10
C GLN A 193 -27.38 -20.99 2.65
N TYR A 194 -27.49 -20.68 1.35
CA TYR A 194 -28.62 -19.99 0.76
C TYR A 194 -29.92 -20.80 0.89
N THR A 195 -29.85 -22.12 0.64
CA THR A 195 -31.01 -23.02 0.74
C THR A 195 -31.48 -23.27 2.18
N ARG A 196 -30.60 -23.19 3.19
CA ARG A 196 -30.97 -23.40 4.60
C ARG A 196 -31.52 -22.16 5.30
N CYS A 197 -31.29 -20.96 4.77
CA CYS A 197 -31.79 -19.72 5.34
C CYS A 197 -33.18 -19.40 4.79
N GLU A 198 -34.17 -20.24 5.11
CA GLU A 198 -35.58 -20.03 4.74
C GLU A 198 -36.07 -18.70 5.34
N GLY A 199 -36.18 -17.64 4.52
CA GLY A 199 -36.83 -16.38 4.88
C GLY A 199 -35.95 -15.12 4.97
N GLN A 200 -34.61 -15.22 4.88
CA GLN A 200 -33.74 -14.04 4.74
C GLN A 200 -32.88 -14.14 3.49
N THR A 201 -33.28 -13.45 2.43
CA THR A 201 -32.49 -13.31 1.20
C THR A 201 -31.20 -12.56 1.52
N ASN A 202 -30.11 -13.31 1.70
CA ASN A 202 -28.79 -12.71 1.80
C ASN A 202 -28.35 -12.28 0.39
N HIS A 203 -28.56 -11.00 0.04
CA HIS A 203 -28.20 -10.43 -1.27
C HIS A 203 -26.75 -10.74 -1.69
N THR A 204 -25.82 -10.88 -0.74
CA THR A 204 -24.44 -11.26 -1.04
C THR A 204 -24.32 -12.69 -1.56
N PHE A 205 -25.08 -13.63 -1.00
CA PHE A 205 -25.09 -15.02 -1.49
C PHE A 205 -25.83 -15.11 -2.81
N GLN A 206 -26.92 -14.37 -2.99
CA GLN A 206 -27.60 -14.26 -4.27
C GLN A 206 -26.64 -13.75 -5.36
N TRP A 207 -25.93 -12.64 -5.11
CA TRP A 207 -24.93 -12.08 -6.03
C TRP A 207 -23.85 -13.10 -6.41
N TYR A 208 -23.36 -13.89 -5.46
CA TYR A 208 -22.33 -14.89 -5.72
C TYR A 208 -22.86 -16.06 -6.58
N LEU A 209 -24.14 -16.39 -6.47
CA LEU A 209 -24.81 -17.45 -7.24
C LEU A 209 -25.32 -16.98 -8.62
N GLU A 210 -25.29 -15.68 -8.92
CA GLU A 210 -25.65 -15.17 -10.24
C GLU A 210 -24.72 -15.74 -11.32
N GLU A 211 -25.29 -16.16 -12.45
CA GLU A 211 -24.57 -16.80 -13.55
C GLU A 211 -23.38 -15.96 -14.05
N GLY A 212 -23.58 -14.65 -14.24
CA GLY A 212 -22.52 -13.74 -14.66
C GLY A 212 -21.37 -13.63 -13.65
N THR A 213 -21.66 -13.79 -12.35
CA THR A 213 -20.64 -13.80 -11.30
C THR A 213 -19.89 -15.13 -11.28
N LEU A 214 -20.60 -16.25 -11.42
CA LEU A 214 -19.99 -17.59 -11.48
C LEU A 214 -19.04 -17.74 -12.67
N ASN A 215 -19.46 -17.30 -13.86
CA ASN A 215 -18.65 -17.37 -15.07
C ASN A 215 -17.33 -16.58 -14.90
N ARG A 216 -17.37 -15.39 -14.28
CA ARG A 216 -16.17 -14.58 -13.99
C ARG A 216 -15.16 -15.27 -13.08
N PHE A 217 -15.63 -16.05 -12.09
CA PHE A 217 -14.78 -16.74 -11.13
C PHE A 217 -14.29 -18.12 -11.61
N GLN A 218 -14.88 -18.67 -12.67
CA GLN A 218 -14.38 -19.88 -13.33
C GLN A 218 -13.18 -19.58 -14.23
N GLU A 219 -13.11 -18.37 -14.79
CA GLU A 219 -11.96 -17.95 -15.56
C GLU A 219 -10.71 -17.76 -14.66
N PRO A 220 -9.55 -18.30 -15.07
CA PRO A 220 -8.30 -18.04 -14.36
C PRO A 220 -8.03 -16.53 -14.22
N SER A 221 -7.50 -16.15 -13.06
CA SER A 221 -6.93 -14.82 -12.88
C SER A 221 -5.67 -14.69 -13.72
N VAL A 222 -5.55 -13.59 -14.48
CA VAL A 222 -4.32 -13.25 -15.22
C VAL A 222 -3.55 -12.23 -14.41
N ASN A 223 -2.27 -12.51 -14.12
CA ASN A 223 -1.43 -11.58 -13.38
C ASN A 223 -1.33 -10.22 -14.08
N GLY A 224 -1.45 -9.15 -13.30
CA GLY A 224 -1.49 -7.76 -13.79
C GLY A 224 -2.86 -7.33 -14.33
N SER A 225 -3.88 -8.19 -14.29
CA SER A 225 -5.18 -7.92 -14.92
C SER A 225 -6.30 -7.78 -13.87
N TYR A 226 -6.79 -6.55 -13.73
CA TYR A 226 -7.90 -6.21 -12.85
C TYR A 226 -9.13 -5.81 -13.67
N LEU A 227 -10.27 -6.47 -13.46
CA LEU A 227 -11.46 -6.24 -14.26
C LEU A 227 -11.97 -4.80 -14.14
N HIS A 228 -12.02 -4.24 -12.93
CA HIS A 228 -12.40 -2.83 -12.73
C HIS A 228 -11.48 -1.84 -13.47
N GLN A 229 -10.19 -2.18 -13.65
CA GLN A 229 -9.24 -1.36 -14.42
C GLN A 229 -9.45 -1.51 -15.92
N GLN A 230 -9.78 -2.71 -16.40
CA GLN A 230 -10.14 -2.91 -17.81
C GLN A 230 -11.38 -2.09 -18.19
N TYR A 231 -12.41 -2.09 -17.33
CA TYR A 231 -13.60 -1.26 -17.55
C TYR A 231 -13.28 0.24 -17.50
N SER A 232 -12.43 0.68 -16.59
CA SER A 232 -12.03 2.10 -16.54
C SER A 232 -11.22 2.51 -17.78
N LEU A 233 -10.38 1.62 -18.32
CA LEU A 233 -9.68 1.84 -19.59
C LEU A 233 -10.67 1.95 -20.76
N LEU A 234 -11.67 1.07 -20.85
CA LEU A 234 -12.73 1.16 -21.87
C LEU A 234 -13.52 2.47 -21.75
N PHE A 235 -13.82 2.90 -20.53
CA PHE A 235 -14.50 4.18 -20.32
C PHE A 235 -13.62 5.37 -20.72
N THR A 236 -12.34 5.34 -20.33
CA THR A 236 -11.34 6.36 -20.70
C THR A 236 -11.20 6.49 -22.21
N LYS A 237 -11.14 5.36 -22.91
CA LYS A 237 -11.12 5.32 -24.37
C LYS A 237 -12.27 6.11 -24.97
N THR A 238 -13.49 5.84 -24.50
CA THR A 238 -14.71 6.49 -25.00
C THR A 238 -14.69 7.99 -24.68
N MET A 239 -14.33 8.36 -23.45
CA MET A 239 -14.34 9.75 -23.00
C MET A 239 -13.26 10.62 -23.67
N LEU A 240 -12.11 10.04 -24.02
CA LEU A 240 -10.99 10.75 -24.67
C LEU A 240 -10.91 10.50 -26.18
N ALA A 241 -11.91 9.83 -26.78
CA ALA A 241 -11.94 9.47 -28.20
C ALA A 241 -10.65 8.77 -28.70
N LEU A 242 -10.09 7.87 -27.90
CA LEU A 242 -8.81 7.20 -28.21
C LEU A 242 -8.94 6.15 -29.33
N PRO A 243 -7.89 5.95 -30.14
CA PRO A 243 -7.89 4.98 -31.23
C PRO A 243 -8.03 3.53 -30.76
N GLN A 244 -8.42 2.67 -31.70
CA GLN A 244 -8.38 1.22 -31.57
C GLN A 244 -7.27 0.64 -32.43
N PRO A 245 -6.48 -0.35 -31.91
CA PRO A 245 -6.56 -1.01 -30.60
C PRO A 245 -5.81 -0.30 -29.45
N VAL A 246 -6.03 -0.74 -28.19
CA VAL A 246 -5.33 -0.22 -26.98
C VAL A 246 -3.80 -0.32 -27.10
N ALA A 247 -3.28 -1.28 -27.87
CA ALA A 247 -1.85 -1.38 -28.14
C ALA A 247 -1.25 -0.11 -28.77
N GLU A 248 -2.06 0.67 -29.49
CA GLU A 248 -1.61 1.94 -30.08
C GLU A 248 -1.41 3.04 -29.05
N TRP A 249 -1.93 2.89 -27.82
CA TRP A 249 -1.75 3.88 -26.77
C TRP A 249 -0.29 3.99 -26.33
N GLN A 250 0.50 2.94 -26.56
CA GLN A 250 1.95 2.96 -26.35
C GLN A 250 2.67 3.94 -27.29
N LYS A 251 2.03 4.33 -28.40
CA LYS A 251 2.57 5.30 -29.36
C LYS A 251 2.18 6.74 -29.03
N LEU A 252 1.33 6.97 -28.01
CA LEU A 252 0.94 8.31 -27.63
C LEU A 252 2.16 9.09 -27.12
N PRO A 253 2.26 10.40 -27.42
CA PRO A 253 3.23 11.28 -26.80
C PRO A 253 3.18 11.16 -25.27
N LEU A 254 4.34 11.23 -24.61
CA LEU A 254 4.47 10.99 -23.17
C LEU A 254 3.45 11.79 -22.32
N LYS A 255 3.23 13.07 -22.65
CA LYS A 255 2.27 13.92 -21.94
C LYS A 255 0.83 13.44 -22.10
N GLN A 256 0.44 13.00 -23.31
CA GLN A 256 -0.89 12.44 -23.55
C GLN A 256 -1.06 11.10 -22.83
N ALA A 257 -0.04 10.24 -22.86
CA ALA A 257 -0.07 8.97 -22.14
C ALA A 257 -0.32 9.16 -20.63
N ILE A 258 0.34 10.16 -20.02
CA ILE A 258 0.13 10.52 -18.60
C ILE A 258 -1.31 11.00 -18.34
N VAL A 259 -1.90 11.79 -19.23
CA VAL A 259 -3.31 12.21 -19.12
C VAL A 259 -4.26 11.00 -19.23
N VAL A 260 -4.01 10.09 -20.18
CA VAL A 260 -4.79 8.85 -20.31
C VAL A 260 -4.69 8.01 -19.04
N GLN A 261 -3.50 7.88 -18.45
CA GLN A 261 -3.30 7.15 -17.19
C GLN A 261 -4.08 7.79 -16.04
N LEU A 262 -4.09 9.12 -15.93
CA LEU A 262 -4.94 9.83 -14.95
C LEU A 262 -6.40 9.45 -15.11
N TYR A 263 -6.98 9.64 -16.30
CA TYR A 263 -8.41 9.36 -16.46
C TYR A 263 -8.73 7.88 -16.28
N ALA A 264 -7.86 6.98 -16.73
CA ALA A 264 -7.97 5.55 -16.46
C ALA A 264 -8.00 5.23 -14.96
N LYS A 265 -7.26 5.99 -14.14
CA LYS A 265 -7.31 5.92 -12.67
C LYS A 265 -8.61 6.52 -12.13
N LEU A 266 -8.97 7.74 -12.53
CA LEU A 266 -10.13 8.47 -11.98
C LEU A 266 -11.48 7.81 -12.27
N PHE A 267 -11.58 7.09 -13.39
CA PHE A 267 -12.77 6.34 -13.81
C PHE A 267 -12.88 4.95 -13.17
N GLN A 268 -11.92 4.51 -12.36
CA GLN A 268 -12.09 3.26 -11.61
C GLN A 268 -13.27 3.38 -10.62
N ALA A 269 -13.98 2.27 -10.41
CA ALA A 269 -15.08 2.22 -9.45
C ALA A 269 -14.60 2.38 -7.99
N PHE A 270 -13.33 2.07 -7.74
CA PHE A 270 -12.65 2.19 -6.45
C PHE A 270 -11.14 2.32 -6.67
N ASN A 271 -10.39 2.68 -5.61
CA ASN A 271 -8.96 3.03 -5.73
C ASN A 271 -8.70 4.05 -6.84
N ASN A 272 -9.64 4.98 -7.02
CA ASN A 272 -9.77 5.87 -8.17
C ASN A 272 -9.21 7.27 -7.94
N ILE A 273 -8.32 7.39 -6.97
CA ILE A 273 -7.57 8.61 -6.65
C ILE A 273 -6.09 8.24 -6.72
N PRO A 274 -5.27 9.02 -7.44
CA PRO A 274 -3.83 8.85 -7.44
C PRO A 274 -3.24 8.88 -6.02
N THR A 275 -2.37 7.92 -5.75
CA THR A 275 -1.63 7.72 -4.50
C THR A 275 -0.13 7.87 -4.77
N PRO A 276 0.74 7.88 -3.76
CA PRO A 276 2.19 7.92 -3.98
C PRO A 276 2.77 6.79 -4.84
N LEU A 277 1.99 5.74 -5.11
CA LEU A 277 2.35 4.64 -6.03
C LEU A 277 2.01 4.94 -7.51
N ASP A 278 1.25 6.00 -7.76
CA ASP A 278 0.74 6.41 -9.06
C ASP A 278 1.51 7.66 -9.52
N GLN A 279 1.91 7.73 -10.79
CA GLN A 279 2.74 8.85 -11.28
C GLN A 279 1.95 10.14 -11.40
N GLU A 280 0.66 9.98 -11.62
CA GLU A 280 -0.35 11.02 -11.70
C GLU A 280 -0.48 11.77 -10.38
N TRP A 281 -0.05 11.16 -9.27
CA TRP A 281 -0.07 11.80 -7.96
C TRP A 281 0.82 13.04 -7.92
N LEU A 282 2.01 12.96 -8.52
CA LEU A 282 2.88 14.11 -8.73
C LEU A 282 2.38 14.94 -9.90
N ALA A 283 2.18 14.34 -11.07
CA ALA A 283 1.94 15.08 -12.31
C ALA A 283 0.69 15.97 -12.31
N PHE A 284 -0.31 15.65 -11.48
CA PHE A 284 -1.58 16.37 -11.40
C PHE A 284 -1.86 16.97 -10.01
N GLY A 285 -0.83 17.12 -9.17
CA GLY A 285 -0.94 17.89 -7.93
C GLY A 285 -1.70 17.23 -6.78
N PHE A 286 -2.09 15.94 -6.90
CA PHE A 286 -2.67 15.20 -5.77
C PHE A 286 -1.69 15.08 -4.59
N CYS A 287 -0.39 15.22 -4.84
CA CYS A 287 0.64 15.31 -3.81
C CYS A 287 0.50 16.55 -2.90
N HIS A 288 -0.12 17.63 -3.39
CA HIS A 288 -0.35 18.84 -2.61
C HIS A 288 -1.57 18.75 -1.69
N CYS A 289 -2.44 17.75 -1.87
CA CYS A 289 -3.61 17.53 -1.02
C CYS A 289 -3.21 16.91 0.33
N ARG A 290 -3.68 17.53 1.42
CA ARG A 290 -3.46 17.08 2.81
C ARG A 290 -4.57 16.18 3.32
N THR A 291 -5.79 16.33 2.80
CA THR A 291 -6.97 15.60 3.28
C THR A 291 -7.56 14.69 2.20
N ASP A 292 -8.36 13.71 2.62
CA ASP A 292 -9.15 12.91 1.68
C ASP A 292 -10.20 13.78 0.95
N LEU A 293 -10.75 14.79 1.63
CA LEU A 293 -11.72 15.72 1.04
C LEU A 293 -11.11 16.50 -0.13
N GLN A 294 -9.93 17.08 0.06
CA GLN A 294 -9.21 17.80 -1.01
C GLN A 294 -8.93 16.89 -2.21
N ARG A 295 -8.51 15.64 -1.97
CA ARG A 295 -8.29 14.66 -3.04
C ARG A 295 -9.56 14.33 -3.81
N GLN A 296 -10.70 14.21 -3.11
CA GLN A 296 -12.01 13.99 -3.75
C GLN A 296 -12.47 15.21 -4.55
N GLN A 297 -12.29 16.41 -4.04
CA GLN A 297 -12.58 17.66 -4.75
C GLN A 297 -11.72 17.79 -6.00
N LEU A 298 -10.40 17.55 -5.89
CA LEU A 298 -9.48 17.60 -7.03
C LEU A 298 -9.83 16.55 -8.09
N ARG A 299 -10.14 15.32 -7.67
CA ARG A 299 -10.69 14.28 -8.57
C ARG A 299 -11.94 14.77 -9.29
N THR A 300 -12.87 15.39 -8.57
CA THR A 300 -14.13 15.90 -9.13
C THR A 300 -13.88 16.98 -10.18
N ALA A 301 -12.96 17.91 -9.92
CA ALA A 301 -12.57 18.93 -10.87
C ALA A 301 -12.01 18.33 -12.18
N TYR A 302 -11.13 17.34 -12.11
CA TYR A 302 -10.63 16.65 -13.31
C TYR A 302 -11.75 15.92 -14.08
N LEU A 303 -12.68 15.27 -13.38
CA LEU A 303 -13.83 14.62 -14.02
C LEU A 303 -14.79 15.63 -14.68
N GLN A 304 -14.95 16.81 -14.09
CA GLN A 304 -15.70 17.91 -14.71
C GLN A 304 -14.98 18.45 -15.95
N LEU A 305 -13.64 18.58 -15.90
CA LEU A 305 -12.85 19.06 -17.03
C LEU A 305 -13.07 18.18 -18.28
N ILE A 306 -12.95 16.86 -18.15
CA ILE A 306 -13.19 15.96 -19.29
C ILE A 306 -14.65 15.96 -19.75
N ALA A 307 -15.61 16.19 -18.84
CA ALA A 307 -17.02 16.31 -19.20
C ALA A 307 -17.30 17.54 -20.10
N THR A 308 -16.44 18.57 -20.07
CA THR A 308 -16.50 19.70 -21.02
C THR A 308 -15.94 19.38 -22.41
N GLN A 309 -15.61 18.10 -22.68
CA GLN A 309 -15.11 17.60 -23.96
C GLN A 309 -13.82 18.28 -24.43
N VAL A 310 -12.93 18.62 -23.50
CA VAL A 310 -11.59 19.12 -23.84
C VAL A 310 -10.78 18.03 -24.55
N PRO A 311 -10.19 18.31 -25.73
CA PRO A 311 -9.33 17.35 -26.40
C PRO A 311 -8.14 16.92 -25.54
N LEU A 312 -7.72 15.66 -25.68
CA LEU A 312 -6.58 15.08 -24.96
C LEU A 312 -5.30 15.91 -25.13
N GLU A 313 -5.05 16.37 -26.34
CA GLU A 313 -3.89 17.18 -26.72
C GLU A 313 -3.83 18.48 -25.93
N GLN A 314 -4.99 19.10 -25.70
CA GLN A 314 -5.09 20.37 -24.99
C GLN A 314 -4.85 20.19 -23.48
N ILE A 315 -5.35 19.10 -22.88
CA ILE A 315 -5.03 18.79 -21.48
C ILE A 315 -3.53 18.49 -21.35
N ALA A 316 -2.97 17.72 -22.29
CA ALA A 316 -1.57 17.32 -22.29
C ALA A 316 -0.60 18.51 -22.49
N SER A 317 -0.97 19.52 -23.28
CA SER A 317 -0.14 20.72 -23.46
C SER A 317 -0.14 21.62 -22.21
N CYS A 318 -1.17 21.53 -21.37
CA CYS A 318 -1.37 22.33 -20.16
C CYS A 318 -0.93 21.64 -18.86
N LEU A 319 -0.06 20.63 -18.87
CA LEU A 319 0.37 19.92 -17.64
C LEU A 319 1.20 20.76 -16.64
N GLY A 320 1.48 22.02 -16.94
CA GLY A 320 2.13 22.93 -15.99
C GLY A 320 1.13 23.51 -14.97
N PRO A 321 1.57 23.91 -13.76
CA PRO A 321 0.66 24.33 -12.71
C PRO A 321 -0.26 25.50 -13.06
N GLN A 322 0.31 26.53 -13.69
CA GLN A 322 -0.43 27.72 -14.08
C GLN A 322 -1.32 27.45 -15.30
N GLU A 323 -0.81 26.66 -16.25
CA GLU A 323 -1.51 26.31 -17.48
C GLU A 323 -2.77 25.47 -17.19
N LEU A 324 -2.67 24.51 -16.27
CA LEU A 324 -3.80 23.66 -15.90
C LEU A 324 -4.88 24.44 -15.15
N THR A 325 -4.46 25.38 -14.30
CA THR A 325 -5.37 26.30 -13.61
C THR A 325 -6.14 27.17 -14.60
N ARG A 326 -5.43 27.81 -15.54
CA ARG A 326 -6.06 28.60 -16.61
C ARG A 326 -6.99 27.76 -17.48
N LEU A 327 -6.62 26.50 -17.75
CA LEU A 327 -7.47 25.59 -18.51
C LEU A 327 -8.78 25.29 -17.76
N MET A 328 -8.71 24.96 -16.45
CA MET A 328 -9.89 24.73 -15.61
C MET A 328 -10.81 25.95 -15.58
N GLU A 329 -10.25 27.14 -15.35
CA GLU A 329 -10.98 28.42 -15.35
C GLU A 329 -11.66 28.67 -16.70
N SER A 330 -10.95 28.47 -17.83
CA SER A 330 -11.49 28.64 -19.18
C SER A 330 -12.65 27.68 -19.51
N LYS A 331 -12.76 26.59 -18.75
CA LYS A 331 -13.81 25.57 -18.89
C LYS A 331 -14.85 25.64 -17.78
N ASN A 332 -14.86 26.72 -16.99
CA ASN A 332 -15.77 26.94 -15.88
C ASN A 332 -15.74 25.80 -14.84
N VAL A 333 -14.57 25.19 -14.62
CA VAL A 333 -14.36 24.20 -13.56
C VAL A 333 -13.79 24.94 -12.34
N ASP A 334 -14.58 25.04 -11.28
CA ASP A 334 -14.18 25.76 -10.07
C ASP A 334 -13.18 24.95 -9.23
N VAL A 335 -11.98 25.50 -9.10
CA VAL A 335 -10.89 24.98 -8.25
C VAL A 335 -10.44 26.01 -7.21
N SER A 336 -11.17 27.12 -7.05
CA SER A 336 -10.76 28.26 -6.21
C SER A 336 -10.54 27.87 -4.75
N ALA A 337 -11.42 27.04 -4.18
CA ALA A 337 -11.29 26.54 -2.81
C ALA A 337 -10.01 25.71 -2.61
N LEU A 338 -9.68 24.84 -3.57
CA LEU A 338 -8.44 24.04 -3.52
C LEU A 338 -7.20 24.93 -3.57
N LEU A 339 -7.19 25.92 -4.46
CA LEU A 339 -6.08 26.88 -4.59
C LEU A 339 -5.92 27.73 -3.32
N ALA A 340 -7.03 28.19 -2.72
CA ALA A 340 -7.02 28.96 -1.48
C ALA A 340 -6.48 28.15 -0.28
N GLU A 341 -6.70 26.84 -0.27
CA GLU A 341 -6.12 25.90 0.70
C GLU A 341 -4.67 25.48 0.35
N GLY A 342 -4.11 26.06 -0.71
CA GLY A 342 -2.74 25.87 -1.14
C GLY A 342 -2.51 24.59 -1.95
N VAL A 343 -3.55 23.94 -2.49
CA VAL A 343 -3.39 22.80 -3.41
C VAL A 343 -3.03 23.34 -4.80
N SER A 344 -1.79 23.12 -5.23
CA SER A 344 -1.38 23.43 -6.61
C SER A 344 -1.88 22.37 -7.57
N LEU A 345 -2.37 22.78 -8.73
CA LEU A 345 -2.58 21.87 -9.86
C LEU A 345 -1.22 21.57 -10.51
N GLY A 346 -0.97 20.36 -10.97
CA GLY A 346 0.29 20.03 -11.65
C GLY A 346 1.46 19.57 -10.75
N PRO A 347 2.66 19.37 -11.32
CA PRO A 347 3.81 18.85 -10.59
C PRO A 347 4.41 19.86 -9.61
N PRO A 348 5.02 19.38 -8.50
CA PRO A 348 5.72 20.25 -7.57
C PRO A 348 6.90 20.96 -8.24
N GLY A 349 7.30 22.11 -7.69
CA GLY A 349 8.45 22.86 -8.19
C GLY A 349 9.75 22.05 -8.13
N GLN A 350 10.78 22.47 -8.90
CA GLN A 350 12.06 21.77 -8.95
C GLN A 350 12.73 21.62 -7.57
N HIS A 351 12.54 22.59 -6.68
CA HIS A 351 13.08 22.52 -5.33
C HIS A 351 12.28 21.58 -4.43
N GLU A 352 10.95 21.52 -4.61
CA GLU A 352 10.04 20.74 -3.78
C GLU A 352 9.97 19.25 -4.14
N VAL A 353 10.31 18.91 -5.39
CA VAL A 353 10.11 17.56 -5.94
C VAL A 353 10.83 16.47 -5.15
N ALA A 354 11.95 16.80 -4.48
CA ALA A 354 12.76 15.84 -3.72
C ALA A 354 11.96 15.18 -2.59
N THR A 355 11.27 15.97 -1.77
CA THR A 355 10.53 15.45 -0.61
C THR A 355 9.28 14.68 -1.05
N TYR A 356 8.54 15.17 -2.06
CA TYR A 356 7.42 14.40 -2.61
C TYR A 356 7.88 13.10 -3.28
N ARG A 357 9.05 13.12 -3.95
CA ARG A 357 9.64 11.91 -4.53
C ARG A 357 10.02 10.90 -3.45
N LEU A 358 10.61 11.35 -2.33
CA LEU A 358 10.90 10.47 -1.19
C LEU A 358 9.62 9.75 -0.72
N VAL A 359 8.50 10.47 -0.59
CA VAL A 359 7.21 9.86 -0.21
C VAL A 359 6.83 8.74 -1.20
N ALA A 360 6.89 9.01 -2.51
CA ALA A 360 6.62 8.00 -3.53
C ALA A 360 7.58 6.80 -3.45
N GLU A 361 8.88 7.06 -3.29
CA GLU A 361 9.94 6.03 -3.19
C GLU A 361 9.75 5.12 -1.99
N VAL A 362 9.49 5.69 -0.81
CA VAL A 362 9.24 4.94 0.42
C VAL A 362 8.00 4.06 0.27
N HIS A 363 6.92 4.60 -0.30
CA HIS A 363 5.71 3.83 -0.55
C HIS A 363 5.94 2.72 -1.58
N HIS A 364 6.66 2.99 -2.66
CA HIS A 364 7.00 1.97 -3.65
C HIS A 364 7.85 0.87 -3.02
N ALA A 365 8.89 1.23 -2.28
CA ALA A 365 9.80 0.27 -1.66
C ALA A 365 9.10 -0.66 -0.67
N LEU A 366 8.17 -0.12 0.12
CA LEU A 366 7.41 -0.91 1.08
C LEU A 366 6.18 -1.61 0.49
N SER A 367 5.79 -1.30 -0.75
CA SER A 367 4.63 -1.94 -1.38
C SER A 367 4.93 -3.31 -1.98
N GLY A 368 6.21 -3.64 -2.20
CA GLY A 368 6.61 -4.80 -3.01
C GLY A 368 6.24 -4.69 -4.49
N ARG A 369 5.63 -3.58 -4.95
CA ARG A 369 5.32 -3.38 -6.36
C ARG A 369 6.56 -2.97 -7.12
N PHE A 370 7.04 -3.86 -7.99
CA PHE A 370 8.08 -3.51 -8.94
C PHE A 370 7.59 -2.39 -9.88
N CYS A 371 8.18 -1.21 -9.76
CA CYS A 371 7.92 -0.10 -10.68
C CYS A 371 9.09 0.02 -11.67
N PRO A 372 8.85 -0.17 -12.99
CA PRO A 372 9.88 -0.08 -14.02
C PRO A 372 10.62 1.26 -14.08
N ARG A 373 10.08 2.33 -13.47
CA ARG A 373 10.76 3.63 -13.37
C ARG A 373 11.88 3.66 -12.35
N PHE A 374 11.87 2.75 -11.37
CA PHE A 374 13.00 2.51 -10.46
C PHE A 374 13.88 1.36 -10.97
N ARG A 375 13.88 1.13 -12.29
CA ARG A 375 14.71 0.12 -12.95
C ARG A 375 16.14 0.22 -12.44
N ARG A 376 16.68 -0.96 -12.17
CA ARG A 376 18.08 -1.26 -11.92
C ARG A 376 18.97 -0.36 -12.80
N ARG A 377 19.64 0.61 -12.19
CA ARG A 377 20.82 1.18 -12.84
C ARG A 377 21.87 0.07 -12.83
N GLU A 378 22.35 -0.33 -14.00
CA GLU A 378 23.57 -1.13 -14.09
C GLU A 378 24.69 -0.27 -13.52
N CYS A 379 24.95 -0.42 -12.22
CA CYS A 379 26.04 0.27 -11.58
C CYS A 379 27.32 -0.42 -12.05
N SER A 380 28.05 0.23 -12.95
CA SER A 380 29.31 -0.26 -13.53
C SER A 380 30.46 -0.39 -12.51
N ARG A 381 30.21 -0.15 -11.21
CA ARG A 381 31.22 -0.08 -10.14
C ARG A 381 31.11 -1.17 -9.06
N GLY A 382 30.61 -2.35 -9.37
CA GLY A 382 30.75 -3.52 -8.48
C GLY A 382 30.00 -3.44 -7.13
N LEU A 383 29.03 -2.55 -7.00
CA LEU A 383 28.13 -2.50 -5.84
C LEU A 383 27.03 -3.56 -6.00
N GLU A 384 27.42 -4.83 -5.88
CA GLU A 384 26.51 -5.98 -5.98
C GLU A 384 25.51 -6.07 -4.82
N PHE A 385 25.73 -5.32 -3.74
CA PHE A 385 24.90 -5.34 -2.53
C PHE A 385 23.46 -4.86 -2.75
N PHE A 386 23.17 -4.09 -3.81
CA PHE A 386 21.83 -3.54 -4.08
C PHE A 386 21.01 -4.35 -5.11
N LYS A 387 21.38 -5.60 -5.40
CA LYS A 387 20.79 -6.40 -6.50
C LYS A 387 19.28 -6.66 -6.38
N ASN A 388 18.69 -6.58 -5.17
CA ASN A 388 17.29 -6.95 -4.90
C ASN A 388 16.41 -5.78 -4.42
N GLU A 389 16.91 -4.55 -4.39
CA GLU A 389 16.16 -3.43 -3.81
C GLU A 389 15.46 -2.54 -4.84
N SER A 390 14.25 -2.10 -4.51
CA SER A 390 13.59 -0.96 -5.14
C SER A 390 14.42 0.30 -4.88
N ASN A 391 15.15 0.76 -5.89
CA ASN A 391 16.11 1.85 -5.72
C ASN A 391 15.40 3.15 -5.32
N ILE A 392 15.75 3.65 -4.13
CA ILE A 392 15.58 5.05 -3.73
C ILE A 392 16.46 5.90 -4.66
N SER A 393 16.04 7.12 -5.04
CA SER A 393 16.87 7.96 -5.91
C SER A 393 18.15 8.40 -5.20
N ILE A 394 19.21 8.68 -5.97
CA ILE A 394 20.49 9.19 -5.42
C ILE A 394 20.27 10.45 -4.57
N GLU A 395 19.32 11.29 -4.98
CA GLU A 395 18.92 12.47 -4.22
C GLU A 395 18.39 12.07 -2.83
N SER A 396 17.45 11.13 -2.78
CA SER A 396 16.92 10.63 -1.52
C SER A 396 17.94 9.84 -0.69
N GLU A 397 18.87 9.12 -1.34
CA GLU A 397 20.00 8.44 -0.69
C GLU A 397 20.79 9.43 0.17
N ILE A 398 21.19 10.54 -0.43
CA ILE A 398 22.07 11.52 0.19
C ILE A 398 21.32 12.41 1.18
N LEU A 399 20.14 12.92 0.79
CA LEU A 399 19.43 13.95 1.57
C LEU A 399 18.71 13.38 2.80
N PHE A 400 18.23 12.14 2.72
CA PHE A 400 17.33 11.57 3.73
C PHE A 400 17.96 10.45 4.56
N GLY A 401 19.30 10.36 4.56
CA GLY A 401 20.06 9.53 5.51
C GLY A 401 20.10 8.05 5.16
N PHE A 402 19.81 7.70 3.91
CA PHE A 402 19.89 6.33 3.39
C PHE A 402 21.32 5.96 2.93
N HIS A 403 22.14 6.96 2.62
CA HIS A 403 23.52 6.74 2.21
C HIS A 403 24.35 6.10 3.34
N GLY A 404 24.94 4.95 3.05
CA GLY A 404 25.83 4.24 3.97
C GLY A 404 25.12 3.31 4.97
N THR A 405 23.79 3.20 4.92
CA THR A 405 23.05 2.24 5.74
C THR A 405 23.19 0.83 5.20
N GLU A 406 23.23 -0.16 6.09
CA GLU A 406 23.04 -1.57 5.68
C GLU A 406 21.55 -1.90 5.45
N ALA A 407 21.25 -3.10 4.96
CA ALA A 407 19.91 -3.48 4.50
C ALA A 407 18.85 -3.39 5.61
N TRP A 408 19.18 -3.79 6.84
CA TRP A 408 18.25 -3.72 7.96
C TRP A 408 18.03 -2.28 8.46
N GLU A 409 19.09 -1.48 8.64
CA GLU A 409 19.00 -0.04 8.92
C GLU A 409 18.15 0.69 7.88
N ARG A 410 18.38 0.39 6.60
CA ARG A 410 17.60 0.95 5.48
C ARG A 410 16.13 0.60 5.57
N TRP A 411 15.82 -0.66 5.88
CA TRP A 411 14.45 -1.10 6.11
C TRP A 411 13.80 -0.38 7.30
N GLN A 412 14.54 -0.16 8.40
CA GLN A 412 14.07 0.63 9.53
C GLN A 412 13.77 2.08 9.13
N LEU A 413 14.65 2.70 8.33
CA LEU A 413 14.46 4.05 7.81
C LEU A 413 13.22 4.14 6.90
N LEU A 414 13.03 3.19 5.99
CA LEU A 414 11.82 3.11 5.16
C LEU A 414 10.56 3.08 6.04
N ASN A 415 10.53 2.22 7.06
CA ASN A 415 9.40 2.11 7.98
C ASN A 415 9.20 3.36 8.84
N PHE A 416 10.29 4.00 9.26
CA PHE A 416 10.24 5.27 9.97
C PHE A 416 9.59 6.34 9.10
N TYR A 417 10.04 6.52 7.85
CA TYR A 417 9.45 7.50 6.94
C TYR A 417 8.00 7.18 6.61
N ALA A 418 7.67 5.92 6.36
CA ALA A 418 6.29 5.52 6.11
C ALA A 418 5.37 5.81 7.31
N TYR A 419 5.85 5.57 8.53
CA TYR A 419 5.15 5.96 9.74
C TYR A 419 4.98 7.48 9.83
N LEU A 420 6.07 8.24 9.63
CA LEU A 420 6.06 9.69 9.63
C LEU A 420 5.01 10.25 8.66
N PHE A 421 4.99 9.75 7.41
CA PHE A 421 4.05 10.17 6.36
C PHE A 421 2.60 9.80 6.65
N SER A 422 2.36 8.83 7.56
CA SER A 422 1.02 8.44 7.97
C SER A 422 0.43 9.31 9.08
N LEU A 423 1.24 10.16 9.73
CA LEU A 423 0.78 10.99 10.83
C LEU A 423 -0.13 12.12 10.31
N PRO A 424 -1.32 12.33 10.92
CA PRO A 424 -2.24 13.39 10.48
C PRO A 424 -1.64 14.80 10.54
N ALA A 425 -0.67 15.02 11.43
CA ALA A 425 0.01 16.30 11.61
C ALA A 425 1.23 16.47 10.71
N PHE A 426 1.64 15.45 9.96
CA PHE A 426 2.80 15.55 9.09
C PHE A 426 2.50 16.44 7.88
N ASP A 427 3.34 17.45 7.67
CA ASP A 427 3.29 18.31 6.49
C ASP A 427 4.59 18.15 5.67
N ILE A 428 4.43 17.65 4.45
CA ILE A 428 5.53 17.50 3.48
C ILE A 428 6.23 18.84 3.22
N ARG A 429 5.50 19.96 3.28
CA ARG A 429 6.04 21.30 3.03
C ARG A 429 6.96 21.77 4.15
N GLU A 430 6.66 21.39 5.39
CA GLU A 430 7.54 21.69 6.53
C GLU A 430 8.85 20.89 6.43
N MET A 431 8.76 19.62 6.05
CA MET A 431 9.94 18.78 5.78
C MET A 431 10.78 19.34 4.62
N GLN A 432 10.12 19.82 3.56
CA GLN A 432 10.79 20.50 2.45
C GLN A 432 11.52 21.76 2.91
N ALA A 433 10.84 22.65 3.65
CA ALA A 433 11.44 23.87 4.16
C ALA A 433 12.63 23.60 5.10
N ALA A 434 12.58 22.53 5.89
CA ALA A 434 13.70 22.10 6.72
C ALA A 434 14.90 21.62 5.89
N THR A 435 14.64 20.90 4.79
CA THR A 435 15.67 20.40 3.87
C THR A 435 16.38 21.55 3.14
N GLU A 436 15.62 22.56 2.69
CA GLU A 436 16.17 23.75 2.02
C GLU A 436 17.04 24.60 2.94
N LYS A 437 16.60 24.82 4.19
CA LYS A 437 17.40 25.54 5.20
C LYS A 437 18.75 24.88 5.40
N ARG A 438 18.80 23.55 5.48
CA ARG A 438 20.05 22.80 5.60
C ARG A 438 20.96 23.02 4.39
N TRP A 439 20.42 22.92 3.18
CA TRP A 439 21.18 23.15 1.96
C TRP A 439 21.80 24.56 1.91
N SER A 440 21.03 25.57 2.33
CA SER A 440 21.53 26.96 2.39
C SER A 440 22.68 27.13 3.40
N LEU A 441 22.65 26.40 4.52
CA LEU A 441 23.72 26.40 5.52
C LEU A 441 24.97 25.68 5.01
N ASP A 442 24.82 24.52 4.37
CA ASP A 442 25.94 23.75 3.84
C ASP A 442 26.66 24.49 2.70
N GLN A 443 25.93 25.29 1.90
CA GLN A 443 26.53 26.19 0.90
C GLN A 443 27.24 27.40 1.52
N ALA A 444 26.76 27.92 2.64
CA ALA A 444 27.39 29.02 3.36
C ALA A 444 28.68 28.60 4.10
N PHE A 445 28.85 27.29 4.37
CA PHE A 445 30.01 26.73 5.06
C PHE A 445 31.11 26.19 4.13
N VAL A 446 31.03 26.41 2.81
CA VAL A 446 32.18 26.13 1.93
C VAL A 446 33.30 27.09 2.33
N PRO A 447 34.39 26.62 2.97
CA PRO A 447 35.49 27.49 3.32
C PRO A 447 36.04 28.03 2.01
N THR A 448 36.09 29.35 1.88
CA THR A 448 36.89 29.99 0.85
C THR A 448 38.29 29.40 1.01
N ARG A 449 38.72 28.56 0.06
CA ARG A 449 40.12 28.13 0.00
C ARG A 449 40.93 29.41 -0.13
N ILE A 450 41.57 29.80 0.97
CA ILE A 450 42.71 30.72 0.98
C ILE A 450 43.92 29.93 0.50
#